data_AF-A0A528W8Q4-F1
#
_entry.id   AF-A0A528W8Q4-F1
#
_cell.length_a   1.000
_cell.length_b   1.000
_cell.length_c   1.000
_cell.angle_alpha   90.00
_cell.angle_beta   90.00
_cell.angle_gamma   90.00
#
_symmetry.space_group_name_H-M   'P 1'
#
loop_
_entity.id
_entity.type
_entity.pdbx_description
1 polymer ?
#
loop_
_entity_poly.entity_id
_entity_poly.type
_entity_poly.pdbx_seq_one_letter_code
_entity_poly.pdbx_strand_id
1 'polypeptide(L)'
;AVMLPRSVVTLGDKGDLGIRAVGTDDKVAFFPIDLVDDTPHGLVLGGIPDDARIIVAGQELVKEGDLVKPVEADQATINKLIGEATAGT
;
A
#
# COMPACT_ATOMS: atom_id res chain seq x y z
N ALA A 1 12.52 4.98 0.95
CA ALA A 1 11.72 4.34 -0.12
C ALA A 1 11.23 3.01 0.41
N VAL A 2 9.95 2.70 0.21
CA VAL A 2 9.30 1.50 0.72
C VAL A 2 9.03 0.59 -0.47
N MET A 3 9.38 -0.70 -0.35
CA MET A 3 9.07 -1.69 -1.39
C MET A 3 7.71 -2.31 -1.07
N LEU A 4 6.76 -2.19 -2.00
CA LEU A 4 5.44 -2.80 -1.88
C LEU A 4 5.15 -3.66 -3.11
N PRO A 5 4.40 -4.77 -2.96
CA PRO A 5 3.95 -5.53 -4.11
C PRO A 5 2.96 -4.70 -4.94
N ARG A 6 2.97 -4.93 -6.25
CA ARG A 6 2.12 -4.20 -7.21
C ARG A 6 0.63 -4.28 -6.90
N SER A 7 0.19 -5.36 -6.24
CA SER A 7 -1.21 -5.57 -5.84
C SER A 7 -1.71 -4.55 -4.82
N VAL A 8 -0.82 -3.87 -4.09
CA VAL A 8 -1.15 -2.86 -3.07
C VAL A 8 -1.26 -1.45 -3.68
N VAL A 9 -0.70 -1.25 -4.86
CA VAL A 9 -0.69 0.05 -5.51
C VAL A 9 -1.90 0.17 -6.43
N THR A 10 -2.56 1.32 -6.38
CA THR A 10 -3.78 1.57 -7.15
C THR A 10 -3.64 2.83 -7.98
N LEU A 11 -4.30 2.85 -9.13
CA LEU A 11 -4.33 4.01 -10.01
C LEU A 11 -5.50 4.90 -9.57
N GLY A 12 -5.22 6.14 -9.19
CA GLY A 12 -6.24 7.13 -8.86
C GLY A 12 -6.97 7.66 -10.09
N ASP A 13 -8.08 8.35 -9.89
CA ASP A 13 -8.94 8.89 -10.96
C ASP A 13 -8.24 9.88 -11.90
N LYS A 14 -7.13 10.49 -11.46
CA LYS A 14 -6.33 11.43 -12.24
C LYS A 14 -5.20 10.75 -13.04
N GLY A 15 -5.07 9.43 -12.93
CA GLY A 15 -3.96 8.68 -13.53
C GLY A 15 -2.68 8.67 -12.69
N ASP A 16 -2.72 9.22 -11.47
CA ASP A 16 -1.62 9.15 -10.52
C ASP A 16 -1.59 7.78 -9.81
N LEU A 17 -0.42 7.17 -9.67
CA LEU A 17 -0.26 6.01 -8.79
C LEU A 17 -0.32 6.45 -7.33
N GLY A 18 -1.03 5.70 -6.52
CA GLY A 18 -1.14 5.95 -5.08
C GLY A 18 -1.36 4.68 -4.29
N ILE A 19 -1.27 4.84 -2.98
CA ILE A 19 -1.62 3.81 -2.01
C ILE A 19 -2.78 4.31 -1.15
N ARG A 20 -3.59 3.38 -0.67
CA ARG A 20 -4.57 3.69 0.37
C ARG A 20 -3.92 3.51 1.72
N ALA A 21 -3.98 4.55 2.55
CA ALA A 21 -3.49 4.50 3.91
C ALA A 21 -4.56 5.00 4.87
N VAL A 22 -4.44 4.60 6.13
CA VAL A 22 -5.33 5.00 7.21
C VAL A 22 -4.68 6.11 7.99
N GLY A 23 -5.30 7.30 7.98
CA GLY A 23 -4.85 8.43 8.78
C GLY A 23 -5.05 8.21 10.27
N THR A 24 -4.58 9.12 11.13
CA THR A 24 -4.72 9.04 12.59
C THR A 24 -6.19 9.02 13.06
N ASP A 25 -7.11 9.55 12.26
CA ASP A 25 -8.56 9.53 12.52
C ASP A 25 -9.24 8.21 12.12
N ASP A 26 -8.45 7.17 11.83
CA ASP A 26 -8.91 5.86 11.35
C ASP A 26 -9.72 5.94 10.05
N LYS A 27 -9.50 7.01 9.29
CA LYS A 27 -10.10 7.25 7.97
C LYS A 27 -9.17 6.86 6.85
N VAL A 28 -9.74 6.23 5.83
CA VAL A 28 -9.04 5.91 4.59
C VAL A 28 -8.77 7.18 3.81
N ALA A 29 -7.52 7.38 3.44
CA ALA A 29 -7.09 8.44 2.56
C ALA A 29 -6.21 7.86 1.45
N PHE A 30 -6.37 8.40 0.25
CA PHE A 30 -5.49 8.12 -0.86
C PHE A 30 -4.24 9.00 -0.75
N PHE A 31 -3.08 8.37 -0.78
CA PHE A 31 -1.80 9.06 -0.80
C PHE A 31 -1.16 8.84 -2.17
N PRO A 32 -0.94 9.91 -2.96
CA PRO A 32 -0.15 9.81 -4.18
C PRO A 32 1.27 9.41 -3.78
N ILE A 33 1.82 8.45 -4.51
CA ILE A 33 3.20 7.98 -4.30
C ILE A 33 4.04 8.33 -5.51
N ASP A 34 5.34 8.46 -5.28
CA ASP A 34 6.29 8.59 -6.36
C ASP A 34 6.83 7.20 -6.69
N LEU A 35 6.57 6.70 -7.91
CA LEU A 35 7.14 5.42 -8.34
C LEU A 35 8.62 5.66 -8.65
N VAL A 36 9.49 5.17 -7.78
CA VAL A 36 10.94 5.31 -7.92
C VAL A 36 11.50 4.24 -8.84
N ASP A 37 11.05 2.99 -8.67
CA ASP A 37 11.54 1.86 -9.47
C ASP A 37 10.45 0.78 -9.61
N ASP A 38 10.31 0.22 -10.81
CA ASP A 38 9.47 -0.94 -11.10
C ASP A 38 10.38 -2.15 -11.24
N THR A 39 10.33 -3.04 -10.24
CA THR A 39 11.05 -4.31 -10.29
C THR A 39 10.05 -5.46 -10.48
N PRO A 40 10.45 -6.58 -11.11
CA PRO A 40 9.59 -7.76 -11.21
C PRO A 40 9.14 -8.29 -9.84
N HIS A 41 9.92 -7.98 -8.82
CA HIS A 41 9.70 -8.24 -7.40
C HIS A 41 8.61 -7.35 -6.80
N GLY A 42 8.60 -6.06 -7.11
CA GLY A 42 7.64 -5.12 -6.53
C GLY A 42 7.95 -3.69 -6.94
N LEU A 43 7.12 -2.77 -6.47
CA LEU A 43 7.28 -1.34 -6.74
C LEU A 43 8.05 -0.70 -5.59
N VAL A 44 9.12 0.00 -5.93
CA VAL A 44 9.86 0.84 -4.98
C VAL A 44 9.22 2.22 -5.00
N LEU A 45 8.64 2.60 -3.87
CA LEU A 45 7.85 3.81 -3.75
C LEU A 45 8.55 4.85 -2.86
N GLY A 46 8.51 6.09 -3.32
CA GLY A 46 8.98 7.28 -2.61
C GLY A 46 7.81 8.11 -2.06
N GLY A 47 8.11 8.99 -1.10
CA GLY A 47 7.13 9.95 -0.56
C GLY A 47 6.21 9.40 0.55
N ILE A 48 6.39 8.14 0.96
CA ILE A 48 5.61 7.52 2.04
C ILE A 48 6.33 7.74 3.39
N PRO A 49 5.67 8.31 4.42
CA PRO A 49 6.26 8.43 5.75
C PRO A 49 6.40 7.06 6.44
N ASP A 50 7.45 6.87 7.25
CA ASP A 50 7.72 5.61 7.96
C ASP A 50 6.58 5.15 8.89
N ASP A 51 5.76 6.09 9.39
CA ASP A 51 4.62 5.82 10.28
C ASP A 51 3.29 5.65 9.51
N ALA A 52 3.33 5.65 8.18
CA ALA A 52 2.11 5.51 7.37
C ALA A 52 1.49 4.12 7.53
N ARG A 53 0.21 4.07 7.93
CA ARG A 53 -0.56 2.82 8.04
C ARG A 53 -1.16 2.45 6.68
N ILE A 54 -0.43 1.67 5.89
CA ILE A 54 -0.82 1.30 4.52
C ILE A 54 -1.82 0.14 4.52
N ILE A 55 -2.88 0.25 3.72
CA ILE A 55 -3.88 -0.80 3.53
C ILE A 55 -3.37 -1.77 2.47
N VAL A 56 -2.90 -2.94 2.91
CA VAL A 56 -2.39 -4.01 2.05
C VAL A 56 -3.44 -5.07 1.68
N ALA A 57 -4.56 -5.09 2.40
CA ALA A 57 -5.65 -6.06 2.21
C ALA A 57 -7.01 -5.37 2.37
N GLY A 58 -8.02 -5.82 1.60
CA GLY A 58 -9.36 -5.23 1.62
C GLY A 58 -9.45 -3.88 0.90
N GLN A 59 -8.51 -3.57 0.01
CA GLN A 59 -8.49 -2.31 -0.75
C GLN A 59 -9.76 -2.13 -1.59
N GLU A 60 -10.37 -3.22 -2.05
CA GLU A 60 -11.64 -3.24 -2.79
C GLU A 60 -12.89 -2.99 -1.92
N LEU A 61 -12.77 -3.17 -0.60
CA LEU A 61 -13.88 -3.07 0.35
C LEU A 61 -13.98 -1.68 0.99
N VAL A 62 -12.94 -0.87 0.87
CA VAL A 62 -12.85 0.44 1.49
C VAL A 62 -12.98 1.56 0.45
N LYS A 63 -13.38 2.75 0.87
CA LYS A 63 -13.44 3.95 0.02
C LYS A 63 -12.77 5.12 0.72
N GLU A 64 -12.36 6.12 -0.04
CA GLU A 64 -11.80 7.34 0.54
C GLU A 64 -12.81 8.00 1.48
N GLY A 65 -12.35 8.42 2.66
CA GLY A 65 -13.17 8.97 3.73
C GLY A 65 -13.91 7.94 4.58
N ASP A 66 -13.82 6.64 4.23
CA ASP A 66 -14.45 5.57 5.01
C ASP A 66 -13.72 5.36 6.35
N LEU A 67 -14.49 5.15 7.42
CA LEU A 67 -13.95 4.87 8.74
C LEU A 67 -13.68 3.37 8.86
N VAL A 68 -12.39 3.02 8.92
CA VAL A 68 -11.95 1.64 8.99
C VAL A 68 -11.29 1.38 10.33
N LYS A 69 -11.30 0.13 10.78
CA LYS A 69 -10.52 -0.27 11.94
C LYS A 69 -9.21 -0.89 11.44
N PRO A 70 -8.07 -0.16 11.44
CA PRO A 70 -6.82 -0.73 10.99
C PRO A 70 -6.43 -1.86 11.93
N VAL A 71 -6.06 -3.00 11.34
CA VAL A 71 -5.49 -4.15 12.04
C VAL A 71 -4.07 -4.29 11.53
N GLU A 72 -3.11 -4.37 12.46
CA GLU A 72 -1.72 -4.64 12.10
C GLU A 72 -1.65 -5.96 11.34
N ALA A 73 -0.96 -5.97 10.20
CA ALA A 73 -0.82 -7.17 9.40
C ALA A 73 -0.07 -8.23 10.21
N ASP A 74 -0.67 -9.41 10.38
CA ASP A 74 -0.01 -10.53 11.03
C ASP A 74 1.30 -10.92 10.33
N GLN A 75 2.23 -11.48 11.10
CA GLN A 75 3.55 -11.95 10.63
C GLN A 75 3.44 -12.86 9.40
N ALA A 76 2.39 -13.68 9.29
CA ALA A 76 2.13 -14.52 8.13
C ALA A 76 1.84 -13.71 6.86
N THR A 77 1.08 -12.61 6.98
CA THR A 77 0.76 -11.71 5.88
C THR A 77 1.99 -10.90 5.49
N ILE A 78 2.77 -10.44 6.46
CA ILE A 78 4.05 -9.75 6.20
C ILE A 78 5.01 -10.69 5.45
N ASN A 79 5.19 -11.92 5.92
CA ASN A 79 6.03 -12.91 5.24
C ASN A 79 5.50 -13.26 3.85
N LYS A 80 4.18 -13.27 3.66
CA LYS A 80 3.59 -13.48 2.34
C LYS A 80 3.89 -12.30 1.41
N LEU A 81 3.72 -11.06 1.85
CA LEU A 81 4.03 -9.87 1.07
C LEU A 81 5.53 -9.76 0.75
N ILE A 82 6.40 -10.11 1.69
CA ILE A 82 7.85 -10.22 1.48
C ILE A 82 8.17 -11.36 0.52
N GLY A 83 7.48 -12.50 0.65
CA GLY A 83 7.59 -13.65 -0.24
C GLY A 83 7.14 -13.33 -1.66
N GLU A 84 6.02 -12.63 -1.85
CA GLU A 84 5.56 -12.12 -3.14
C GLU A 84 6.55 -11.10 -3.71
N ALA A 85 7.13 -10.26 -2.86
CA ALA A 85 8.19 -9.34 -3.27
C ALA A 85 9.48 -10.07 -3.67
N THR A 86 9.82 -11.20 -3.07
CA THR A 86 11.09 -11.91 -3.36
C THR A 86 10.95 -13.03 -4.40
N ALA A 87 9.77 -13.63 -4.52
CA ALA A 87 9.46 -14.70 -5.47
C ALA A 87 9.03 -14.13 -6.82
N GLY A 88 9.98 -13.50 -7.52
CA GLY A 88 9.86 -13.28 -8.96
C GLY A 88 10.27 -14.56 -9.71
N THR A 89 9.38 -15.13 -10.51
CA THR A 89 9.71 -16.03 -11.64
C THR A 89 9.35 -15.34 -12.92
#